data_AF-A0A358GK02-F1
#
_entry.id   AF-A0A358GK02-F1
#
_cell.length_a   1.000
_cell.length_b   1.000
_cell.length_c   1.000
_cell.angle_alpha   90.00
_cell.angle_beta   90.00
_cell.angle_gamma   90.00
#
_symmetry.space_group_name_H-M   'P 1'
#
loop_
_entity.id
_entity.type
_entity.pdbx_description
1 polymer ?
#
loop_
_entity_poly.entity_id
_entity_poly.type
_entity_poly.pdbx_seq_one_letter_code
_entity_poly.pdbx_strand_id
1 'polypeptide(L)'
;MHKWIMSGVFFAACALAIVLMFTLPGKEEVAEEAKPTMPQVTMDAGQAETLVKANCITCHGDQLQGGMGPSLQKIGSQDDVEKIYTTIVKGKSGGMPSFKDKLKEEEIANIAMWLAEKK
;
A
#
# COMPACT_ATOMS: atom_id res chain seq x y z
N MET A 1 -8.67 -48.91 -39.43
CA MET A 1 -9.91 -48.28 -38.92
C MET A 1 -9.61 -47.36 -37.72
N HIS A 2 -8.67 -46.41 -37.84
CA HIS A 2 -8.17 -45.64 -36.67
C HIS A 2 -7.95 -44.15 -36.99
N LYS A 3 -8.90 -43.51 -37.69
CA LYS A 3 -8.84 -42.07 -38.06
C LYS A 3 -9.73 -41.16 -37.19
N TRP A 4 -10.40 -41.70 -36.18
CA TRP A 4 -11.43 -41.00 -35.40
C TRP A 4 -11.03 -40.74 -33.93
N ILE A 5 -9.87 -41.20 -33.48
CA ILE A 5 -9.45 -41.10 -32.07
C ILE A 5 -8.66 -39.81 -31.77
N MET A 6 -8.12 -39.11 -32.79
CA MET A 6 -7.38 -37.85 -32.59
C MET A 6 -8.27 -36.60 -32.42
N SER A 7 -9.57 -36.68 -32.71
CA SER A 7 -10.47 -35.50 -32.62
C SER A 7 -11.16 -35.37 -31.25
N GLY A 8 -11.36 -36.48 -30.53
CA GLY A 8 -12.01 -36.47 -29.21
C GLY A 8 -11.11 -35.95 -28.08
N VAL A 9 -9.79 -36.15 -28.19
CA VAL A 9 -8.81 -35.66 -27.21
C VAL A 9 -8.62 -34.14 -27.32
N PHE A 10 -8.82 -33.58 -28.52
CA PHE A 10 -8.70 -32.14 -28.77
C PHE A 10 -9.85 -31.33 -28.14
N PHE A 11 -11.07 -31.86 -28.13
CA PHE A 11 -12.23 -31.20 -27.51
C PHE A 11 -12.24 -31.29 -25.97
N ALA A 12 -11.71 -32.37 -25.40
CA ALA A 12 -11.59 -32.54 -23.95
C ALA A 12 -10.56 -31.58 -23.32
N ALA A 13 -9.48 -31.24 -24.03
CA ALA A 13 -8.46 -30.31 -23.55
C ALA A 13 -8.97 -28.84 -23.50
N CYS A 14 -9.81 -28.43 -24.44
CA CYS A 14 -10.41 -27.08 -24.44
C CYS A 14 -11.44 -26.89 -23.32
N ALA A 15 -12.22 -27.92 -22.98
CA ALA A 15 -13.18 -27.85 -21.88
C ALA A 15 -12.47 -27.72 -20.51
N LEU A 16 -11.32 -28.39 -20.33
CA LEU A 16 -10.49 -28.27 -19.12
C LEU A 16 -9.83 -26.89 -18.98
N ALA A 17 -9.46 -26.26 -20.09
CA ALA A 17 -8.91 -24.90 -20.10
C ALA A 17 -9.97 -23.83 -19.73
N ILE A 18 -11.22 -24.02 -20.15
CA ILE A 18 -12.34 -23.11 -19.80
C ILE A 18 -12.71 -23.25 -18.31
N VAL A 19 -12.65 -24.47 -17.76
CA VAL A 19 -12.86 -24.70 -16.31
C VAL A 19 -11.75 -24.04 -15.49
N LEU A 20 -10.48 -24.10 -15.92
CA LEU A 20 -9.38 -23.41 -15.23
C LEU A 20 -9.48 -21.88 -15.27
N MET A 21 -10.09 -21.30 -16.31
CA MET A 21 -10.37 -19.86 -16.35
C MET A 21 -11.54 -19.44 -15.45
N PHE A 22 -12.49 -20.35 -15.19
CA PHE A 22 -13.67 -20.06 -14.35
C PHE A 22 -13.45 -20.39 -12.85
N THR A 23 -12.41 -21.15 -12.50
CA THR A 23 -12.10 -21.55 -11.11
C THR A 23 -10.84 -20.93 -10.53
N LEU A 24 -10.03 -20.22 -11.33
CA LEU A 24 -9.01 -19.33 -10.79
C LEU A 24 -9.73 -18.09 -10.27
N PRO A 25 -9.75 -17.83 -8.95
CA PRO A 25 -10.17 -16.52 -8.46
C PRO A 25 -9.25 -15.51 -9.14
N GLY A 26 -9.88 -14.56 -9.84
CA GLY A 26 -9.16 -13.52 -10.54
C GLY A 26 -8.15 -12.89 -9.58
N LYS A 27 -6.96 -12.58 -10.09
CA LYS A 27 -5.90 -11.81 -9.43
C LYS A 27 -6.39 -10.44 -8.87
N GLU A 28 -7.66 -10.13 -9.10
CA GLU A 28 -8.39 -8.94 -8.67
C GLU A 28 -9.01 -9.10 -7.27
N GLU A 29 -9.27 -10.32 -6.77
CA GLU A 29 -9.78 -10.56 -5.40
C GLU A 29 -8.68 -10.52 -4.32
N VAL A 30 -7.40 -10.40 -4.69
CA VAL A 30 -6.27 -10.29 -3.74
C VAL A 30 -5.87 -8.83 -3.47
N ALA A 31 -6.45 -7.87 -4.18
CA ALA A 31 -6.13 -6.44 -4.03
C ALA A 31 -7.04 -5.69 -3.04
N GLU A 32 -8.18 -6.29 -2.71
CA GLU A 32 -9.14 -5.79 -1.73
C GLU A 32 -9.18 -6.81 -0.60
N GLU A 33 -8.32 -6.66 0.42
CA GLU A 33 -8.34 -7.30 1.77
C GLU A 33 -6.91 -7.41 2.34
N ALA A 34 -6.21 -6.27 2.42
CA ALA A 34 -5.09 -6.07 3.35
C ALA A 34 -4.81 -4.56 3.45
N LYS A 35 -5.78 -3.78 3.94
CA LYS A 35 -5.43 -2.48 4.51
C LYS A 35 -4.67 -2.80 5.80
N PRO A 36 -3.41 -2.36 5.96
CA PRO A 36 -2.68 -2.60 7.19
C PRO A 36 -3.49 -1.99 8.33
N THR A 37 -3.78 -2.79 9.34
CA THR A 37 -4.47 -2.31 10.54
C THR A 37 -3.50 -1.40 11.28
N MET A 38 -3.92 -0.18 11.61
CA MET A 38 -3.10 0.71 12.41
C MET A 38 -3.11 0.23 13.87
N PRO A 39 -1.93 0.03 14.50
CA PRO A 39 -1.88 -0.25 15.92
C PRO A 39 -2.38 0.96 16.73
N GLN A 40 -3.08 0.70 17.82
CA GLN A 40 -3.45 1.77 18.75
C GLN A 40 -2.22 2.16 19.57
N VAL A 41 -1.73 3.38 19.36
CA VAL A 41 -0.58 3.93 20.08
C VAL A 41 -0.91 5.34 20.56
N THR A 42 -0.28 5.77 21.65
CA THR A 42 -0.36 7.15 22.10
C THR A 42 0.59 8.00 21.28
N MET A 43 0.13 9.15 20.78
CA MET A 43 0.98 10.03 19.99
C MET A 43 2.12 10.61 20.87
N ASP A 44 3.35 10.49 20.38
CA ASP A 44 4.54 11.14 20.90
C ASP A 44 5.09 12.08 19.82
N ALA A 45 4.84 13.38 19.99
CA ALA A 45 5.24 14.38 19.01
C ALA A 45 6.77 14.50 18.84
N GLY A 46 7.55 14.30 19.91
CA GLY A 46 9.01 14.43 19.86
C GLY A 46 9.66 13.29 19.07
N GLN A 47 9.17 12.07 19.29
CA GLN A 47 9.57 10.90 18.51
C GLN A 47 9.11 11.03 17.06
N ALA A 48 7.86 11.44 16.82
CA ALA A 48 7.33 11.63 15.47
C ALA A 48 8.16 12.65 14.68
N GLU A 49 8.47 13.81 15.27
CA GLU A 49 9.34 14.82 14.64
C GLU A 49 10.72 14.28 14.29
N THR A 50 11.32 13.51 15.21
CA THR A 50 12.64 12.90 14.99
C THR A 50 12.61 11.93 13.81
N LEU A 51 11.59 11.07 13.76
CA LEU A 51 11.42 10.10 12.67
C LEU A 51 11.11 10.79 11.33
N VAL A 52 10.30 11.85 11.34
CA VAL A 52 10.00 12.66 10.15
C VAL A 52 11.26 13.34 9.61
N LYS A 53 12.07 13.93 10.50
CA LYS A 53 13.36 14.54 10.13
C LYS A 53 14.37 13.52 9.61
N ALA A 54 14.33 12.29 10.11
CA ALA A 54 15.25 11.24 9.66
C ALA A 54 14.85 10.63 8.31
N ASN A 55 13.53 10.51 8.03
CA ASN A 55 13.04 9.66 6.93
C ASN A 55 12.23 10.40 5.85
N CYS A 56 11.62 11.54 6.15
CA CYS A 56 10.59 12.14 5.29
C CYS A 56 11.05 13.45 4.63
N ILE A 57 11.82 14.28 5.34
CA ILE A 57 12.16 15.64 4.88
C ILE A 57 13.04 15.67 3.62
N THR A 58 13.82 14.62 3.36
CA THR A 58 14.65 14.53 2.14
C THR A 58 13.82 14.66 0.88
N CYS A 59 12.57 14.19 0.92
CA CYS A 59 11.65 14.24 -0.21
C CYS A 59 10.62 15.36 -0.03
N HIS A 60 10.10 15.54 1.19
CA HIS A 60 8.99 16.45 1.48
C HIS A 60 9.41 17.85 1.95
N GLY A 61 10.70 18.15 2.02
CA GLY A 61 11.24 19.42 2.49
C GLY A 61 11.43 19.45 4.02
N ASP A 62 12.37 20.28 4.47
CA ASP A 62 12.72 20.48 5.88
C ASP A 62 11.54 21.01 6.72
N GLN A 63 10.66 21.79 6.09
CA GLN A 63 9.44 22.31 6.67
C GLN A 63 8.18 21.62 6.14
N LEU A 64 8.32 20.44 5.54
CA LEU A 64 7.23 19.69 4.89
C LEU A 64 6.54 20.46 3.75
N GLN A 65 7.17 21.51 3.23
CA GLN A 65 6.65 22.40 2.20
C GLN A 65 6.54 21.74 0.82
N GLY A 66 7.12 20.55 0.66
CA GLY A 66 7.25 19.84 -0.59
C GLY A 66 8.59 20.11 -1.27
N GLY A 67 8.88 19.32 -2.29
CA GLY A 67 10.11 19.36 -3.07
C GLY A 67 10.05 18.28 -4.14
N MET A 68 10.75 17.17 -3.90
CA MET A 68 10.59 15.98 -4.73
C MET A 68 9.24 15.30 -4.50
N GLY A 69 8.79 15.26 -3.24
CA GLY A 69 7.45 14.84 -2.83
C GLY A 69 6.51 16.03 -2.65
N PRO A 70 5.19 15.79 -2.59
CA PRO A 70 4.19 16.85 -2.35
C PRO A 70 4.34 17.47 -0.96
N SER A 71 3.75 18.66 -0.78
CA SER A 71 3.65 19.31 0.54
C SER A 71 2.83 18.47 1.52
N LEU A 72 3.32 18.32 2.75
CA LEU A 72 2.61 17.66 3.85
C LEU A 72 2.18 18.65 4.95
N GLN A 73 2.36 19.95 4.76
CA GLN A 73 2.01 20.97 5.76
C GLN A 73 0.52 21.00 6.13
N LYS A 74 -0.35 20.49 5.25
CA LYS A 74 -1.81 20.46 5.43
C LYS A 74 -2.40 19.09 5.13
N ILE A 75 -1.60 18.02 5.27
CA ILE A 75 -2.03 16.67 4.89
C ILE A 75 -3.21 16.19 5.76
N GLY A 76 -3.26 16.58 7.03
CA GLY A 76 -4.36 16.28 7.94
C GLY A 76 -5.69 17.00 7.63
N SER A 77 -5.68 17.97 6.70
CA SER A 77 -6.90 18.54 6.12
C SER A 77 -7.37 17.78 4.87
N GLN A 78 -6.51 16.97 4.25
CA GLN A 78 -6.77 16.26 3.00
C GLN A 78 -7.07 14.78 3.22
N ASP A 79 -6.31 14.16 4.12
CA ASP A 79 -6.34 12.72 4.40
C ASP A 79 -6.57 12.47 5.89
N ASP A 80 -7.29 11.39 6.19
CA ASP A 80 -7.41 10.88 7.55
C ASP A 80 -6.15 10.13 7.99
N VAL A 81 -6.06 9.86 9.29
CA VAL A 81 -4.87 9.25 9.91
C VAL A 81 -4.63 7.84 9.35
N GLU A 82 -5.68 7.07 9.10
CA GLU A 82 -5.61 5.71 8.55
C GLU A 82 -5.08 5.69 7.12
N LYS A 83 -5.47 6.66 6.30
CA LYS A 83 -4.98 6.84 4.93
C LYS A 83 -3.54 7.30 4.91
N ILE A 84 -3.15 8.21 5.80
CA ILE A 84 -1.75 8.62 5.95
C ILE A 84 -0.90 7.40 6.35
N TYR A 85 -1.31 6.65 7.36
CA TYR A 85 -0.64 5.42 7.79
C TYR A 85 -0.51 4.40 6.66
N THR A 86 -1.61 4.10 5.99
CA THR A 86 -1.62 3.14 4.88
C THR A 86 -0.67 3.56 3.77
N THR A 87 -0.60 4.87 3.49
CA THR A 87 0.29 5.43 2.47
C THR A 87 1.76 5.30 2.89
N ILE A 88 2.10 5.51 4.16
CA ILE A 88 3.47 5.32 4.65
C ILE A 88 3.87 3.84 4.66
N VAL A 89 2.97 2.95 5.10
CA VAL A 89 3.21 1.50 5.11
C VAL A 89 3.39 0.97 3.70
N LYS A 90 2.50 1.29 2.76
CA LYS A 90 2.53 0.73 1.39
C LYS A 90 3.47 1.50 0.46
N GLY A 91 3.80 2.75 0.78
CA GLY A 91 4.35 3.70 -0.18
C GLY A 91 3.28 4.16 -1.17
N LYS A 92 3.70 4.96 -2.16
CA LYS A 92 2.82 5.50 -3.19
C LYS A 92 3.51 5.50 -4.55
N SER A 93 2.75 5.20 -5.59
CA SER A 93 3.16 5.40 -6.98
C SER A 93 3.61 6.86 -7.19
N GLY A 94 4.71 7.07 -7.90
CA GLY A 94 5.36 8.38 -8.01
C GLY A 94 6.61 8.55 -7.14
N GLY A 95 7.18 7.45 -6.62
CA GLY A 95 8.51 7.46 -6.01
C GLY A 95 8.54 7.51 -4.49
N MET A 96 7.39 7.42 -3.81
CA MET A 96 7.35 7.27 -2.35
C MET A 96 7.56 5.79 -1.98
N PRO A 97 8.68 5.42 -1.35
CA PRO A 97 8.94 4.03 -0.98
C PRO A 97 8.01 3.58 0.16
N SER A 98 7.87 2.26 0.29
CA SER A 98 7.26 1.64 1.47
C SER A 98 8.19 1.77 2.68
N PHE A 99 7.64 2.12 3.83
CA PHE A 99 8.38 2.23 5.09
C PHE A 99 8.17 1.05 6.05
N LYS A 100 7.33 0.07 5.69
CA LYS A 100 7.03 -1.10 6.54
C LYS A 100 8.28 -1.91 6.94
N ASP A 101 9.30 -1.93 6.06
CA ASP A 101 10.54 -2.69 6.28
C ASP A 101 11.64 -1.80 6.91
N LYS A 102 11.37 -0.51 7.12
CA LYS A 102 12.32 0.48 7.66
C LYS A 102 11.95 0.98 9.05
N LEU A 103 10.65 1.05 9.34
CA LEU A 103 10.07 1.55 10.57
C LEU A 103 9.09 0.53 11.12
N LYS A 104 8.93 0.49 12.43
CA LYS A 104 7.91 -0.34 13.07
C LYS A 104 6.52 0.21 12.81
N GLU A 105 5.50 -0.64 12.86
CA GLU A 105 4.11 -0.23 12.63
C GLU A 105 3.67 0.84 13.63
N GLU A 106 4.11 0.76 14.89
CA GLU A 106 3.83 1.75 15.93
C GLU A 106 4.48 3.11 15.63
N GLU A 107 5.68 3.10 15.06
CA GLU A 107 6.40 4.32 14.66
C GLU A 107 5.69 4.98 13.47
N ILE A 108 5.23 4.17 12.51
CA ILE A 108 4.47 4.67 11.36
C ILE A 108 3.11 5.23 11.82
N ALA A 109 2.43 4.57 12.76
CA ALA A 109 1.19 5.06 13.36
C ALA A 109 1.41 6.39 14.09
N ASN A 110 2.49 6.53 14.86
CA ASN A 110 2.82 7.77 15.55
C ASN A 110 3.09 8.93 14.55
N ILE A 111 3.84 8.68 13.48
CA ILE A 111 4.07 9.65 12.40
C ILE A 111 2.74 10.04 11.75
N ALA A 112 1.88 9.07 11.45
CA ALA A 112 0.59 9.33 10.82
C ALA A 112 -0.30 10.21 11.67
N MET A 113 -0.41 9.94 12.98
CA MET A 113 -1.16 10.78 13.92
C MET A 113 -0.62 12.21 13.95
N TRP A 114 0.69 12.37 14.07
CA TRP A 114 1.32 13.70 14.10
C TRP A 114 1.15 14.48 12.79
N LEU A 115 1.16 13.81 11.63
CA LEU A 115 0.87 14.43 10.35
C LEU A 115 -0.62 14.79 10.19
N ALA A 116 -1.53 14.00 10.76
CA ALA A 116 -2.98 14.27 10.74
C ALA A 116 -3.37 15.53 11.54
N GLU A 117 -2.54 15.96 12.49
CA GLU A 117 -2.72 17.23 13.19
C GLU A 117 -2.38 18.46 12.33
N LYS A 118 -1.70 18.29 11.19
CA LYS A 118 -1.29 19.38 10.30
C LYS A 118 -2.40 19.75 9.32
N LYS A 119 -3.14 20.81 9.61
CA LYS A 119 -4.34 21.23 8.88
C LYS A 119 -4.17 22.53 8.09
#